data_AF-A0A6C0GCT8-F1
#
_entry.id   AF-A0A6C0GCT8-F1
#
_cell.length_a   1.000
_cell.length_b   1.000
_cell.length_c   1.000
_cell.angle_alpha   90.00
_cell.angle_beta   90.00
_cell.angle_gamma   90.00
#
_symmetry.space_group_name_H-M   'P 1'
#
loop_
_entity.id
_entity.type
_entity.pdbx_description
1 polymer ?
#
loop_
_entity_poly.entity_id
_entity_poly.type
_entity_poly.pdbx_seq_one_letter_code
_entity_poly.pdbx_strand_id
1 'polypeptide(L)'
;MEKINLQSKTKAEKGIAEKYWFENSDIGLSNTLFHRICIPLTPFDSGLEYESQPVETEIVIEWLNLKLQNPDELNNLTITSQAYEELEASVYIGGAHNMCDVKRLEITKKENDNYLVKGELLIDFQSEGVGENEAFNFQTEVNYQKD
;
A
#
# COMPACT_ATOMS: atom_id res chain seq x y z
N MET A 1 6.39 -23.24 -5.43
CA MET A 1 6.97 -22.04 -6.09
C MET A 1 8.05 -21.52 -5.17
N GLU A 2 9.03 -20.79 -5.66
CA GLU A 2 10.07 -20.24 -4.77
C GLU A 2 9.53 -19.03 -3.99
N LYS A 3 10.16 -18.75 -2.86
CA LYS A 3 9.83 -17.61 -2.00
C LYS A 3 10.77 -16.45 -2.33
N ILE A 4 10.21 -15.27 -2.61
CA ILE A 4 10.99 -14.06 -2.91
C ILE A 4 11.81 -13.64 -1.69
N ASN A 5 11.26 -13.81 -0.48
CA ASN A 5 11.78 -13.35 0.81
C ASN A 5 11.83 -11.82 0.91
N LEU A 6 10.71 -11.16 0.60
CA LEU A 6 10.60 -9.71 0.51
C LEU A 6 11.04 -9.02 1.82
N GLN A 7 10.59 -9.55 2.96
CA GLN A 7 10.87 -9.00 4.29
C GLN A 7 12.37 -8.83 4.59
N SER A 8 13.24 -9.70 4.07
CA SER A 8 14.68 -9.65 4.32
C SER A 8 15.46 -8.92 3.23
N LYS A 9 14.87 -8.73 2.05
CA LYS A 9 15.52 -8.16 0.86
C LYS A 9 15.26 -6.68 0.66
N THR A 10 14.15 -6.16 1.16
CA THR A 10 13.78 -4.76 1.01
C THR A 10 13.22 -4.16 2.30
N LYS A 11 13.02 -2.85 2.30
CA LYS A 11 12.46 -2.06 3.38
C LYS A 11 11.55 -0.99 2.80
N ALA A 12 10.51 -0.63 3.55
CA ALA A 12 9.69 0.52 3.24
C ALA A 12 10.50 1.81 3.41
N GLU A 13 10.56 2.61 2.35
CA GLU A 13 11.12 3.95 2.33
C GLU A 13 10.04 4.98 2.67
N LYS A 14 10.42 6.25 2.73
CA LYS A 14 9.48 7.35 2.97
C LYS A 14 8.45 7.41 1.84
N GLY A 15 7.17 7.32 2.20
CA GLY A 15 6.05 7.33 1.27
C GLY A 15 5.33 8.67 1.17
N ILE A 16 4.29 8.68 0.35
CA ILE A 16 3.38 9.80 0.12
C ILE A 16 1.95 9.32 0.39
N ALA A 17 1.15 10.19 1.01
CA ALA A 17 -0.29 10.04 1.09
C ALA A 17 -0.96 11.25 0.45
N GLU A 18 -2.10 11.03 -0.19
CA GLU A 18 -2.88 12.08 -0.82
C GLU A 18 -4.37 11.70 -0.80
N LYS A 19 -5.21 12.64 -1.23
CA LYS A 19 -6.64 12.42 -1.45
C LYS A 19 -6.99 12.75 -2.88
N TYR A 20 -8.05 12.14 -3.40
CA TYR A 20 -8.56 12.42 -4.73
C TYR A 20 -10.06 12.15 -4.81
N TRP A 21 -10.75 12.91 -5.63
CA TRP A 21 -12.16 12.67 -5.95
C TRP A 21 -12.25 11.74 -7.14
N PHE A 22 -13.13 10.74 -7.04
CA PHE A 22 -13.41 9.83 -8.14
C PHE A 22 -14.91 9.54 -8.22
N GLU A 23 -15.42 9.47 -9.45
CA GLU A 23 -16.80 9.10 -9.76
C GLU A 23 -16.82 8.14 -10.94
N ASN A 24 -17.75 7.20 -10.92
CA ASN A 24 -17.97 6.29 -12.04
C ASN A 24 -19.43 5.84 -12.07
N SER A 25 -20.21 6.44 -12.96
CA SER A 25 -21.64 6.15 -13.13
C SER A 25 -21.92 4.74 -13.63
N ASP A 26 -21.00 4.12 -14.36
CA ASP A 26 -21.20 2.81 -14.97
C ASP A 26 -21.25 1.68 -13.92
N ILE A 27 -20.61 1.91 -12.78
CA ILE A 27 -20.64 1.03 -11.60
C ILE A 27 -21.46 1.61 -10.44
N GLY A 28 -22.15 2.74 -10.66
CA GLY A 28 -22.94 3.41 -9.64
C GLY A 28 -22.13 4.09 -8.53
N LEU A 29 -20.84 4.33 -8.74
CA LEU A 29 -19.99 5.04 -7.78
C LEU A 29 -20.21 6.55 -7.91
N SER A 30 -20.90 7.12 -6.92
CA SER A 30 -21.03 8.57 -6.77
C SER A 30 -19.67 9.23 -6.54
N ASN A 31 -19.58 10.54 -6.81
CA ASN A 31 -18.38 11.32 -6.49
C ASN A 31 -17.96 11.16 -5.02
N THR A 32 -16.88 10.43 -4.82
CA THR A 32 -16.40 9.94 -3.53
C THR A 32 -14.96 10.37 -3.33
N LEU A 33 -14.64 10.82 -2.12
CA LEU A 33 -13.29 11.19 -1.75
C LEU A 33 -12.54 9.96 -1.25
N PHE A 34 -11.51 9.57 -1.98
CA PHE A 34 -10.61 8.49 -1.63
C PHE A 34 -9.26 9.03 -1.17
N HIS A 35 -8.52 8.19 -0.46
CA HIS A 35 -7.12 8.42 -0.15
C HIS A 35 -6.28 7.34 -0.82
N ARG A 36 -5.04 7.71 -1.13
CA ARG A 36 -4.00 6.81 -1.62
C ARG A 36 -2.75 6.99 -0.78
N ILE A 37 -2.06 5.89 -0.52
CA ILE A 37 -0.76 5.83 0.16
C ILE A 37 0.18 5.02 -0.73
N CYS A 38 1.25 5.65 -1.20
CA CYS A 38 2.32 5.02 -1.96
C CYS A 38 3.59 4.97 -1.11
N ILE A 39 4.14 3.76 -0.91
CA ILE A 39 5.33 3.52 -0.09
C ILE A 39 6.37 2.81 -0.95
N PRO A 40 7.38 3.53 -1.46
CA PRO A 40 8.47 2.93 -2.19
C PRO A 40 9.21 1.89 -1.35
N LEU A 41 9.68 0.83 -2.00
CA LEU A 41 10.53 -0.18 -1.38
C LEU A 41 11.97 0.03 -1.84
N THR A 42 12.95 -0.15 -0.95
CA THR A 42 14.38 -0.13 -1.35
C THR A 42 14.59 -1.13 -2.49
N PRO A 43 15.25 -0.76 -3.60
CA PRO A 43 15.45 -1.70 -4.71
C PRO A 43 16.14 -2.98 -4.28
N PHE A 44 15.69 -4.13 -4.79
CA PHE A 44 16.17 -5.45 -4.35
C PHE A 44 16.17 -6.47 -5.49
N ASP A 45 16.91 -7.56 -5.31
CA ASP A 45 16.89 -8.68 -6.25
C ASP A 45 15.69 -9.61 -5.96
N SER A 46 14.68 -9.61 -6.82
CA SER A 46 13.49 -10.47 -6.63
C SER A 46 13.81 -11.96 -6.77
N GLY A 47 14.91 -12.33 -7.44
CA GLY A 47 15.26 -13.70 -7.78
C GLY A 47 14.52 -14.25 -9.00
N LEU A 48 13.72 -13.41 -9.67
CA LEU A 48 12.97 -13.78 -10.87
C LEU A 48 13.83 -13.52 -12.11
N GLU A 49 14.29 -14.60 -12.78
CA GLU A 49 15.21 -14.53 -13.92
C GLU A 49 14.64 -13.74 -15.13
N TYR A 50 13.32 -13.63 -15.23
CA TYR A 50 12.62 -12.95 -16.32
C TYR A 50 12.35 -11.46 -16.04
N GLU A 51 12.74 -10.95 -14.87
CA GLU A 51 12.55 -9.56 -14.47
C GLU A 51 13.90 -8.83 -14.39
N SER A 52 13.92 -7.55 -14.77
CA SER A 52 15.13 -6.72 -14.65
C SER A 52 15.44 -6.43 -13.18
N GLN A 53 16.70 -6.62 -12.78
CA GLN A 53 17.16 -6.47 -11.41
C GLN A 53 18.10 -5.25 -11.25
N PRO A 54 18.07 -4.55 -10.10
CA PRO A 54 17.13 -4.73 -8.99
C PRO A 54 15.72 -4.26 -9.38
N VAL A 55 14.71 -4.88 -8.78
CA VAL A 55 13.32 -4.44 -8.91
C VAL A 55 13.15 -3.13 -8.14
N GLU A 56 12.60 -2.13 -8.82
CA GLU A 56 12.09 -0.90 -8.21
C GLU A 56 10.57 -1.00 -8.17
N THR A 57 9.99 -0.92 -6.97
CA THR A 57 8.54 -1.09 -6.76
C THR A 57 8.09 -0.34 -5.51
N GLU A 58 6.77 -0.29 -5.30
CA GLU A 58 6.14 0.34 -4.15
C GLU A 58 4.93 -0.46 -3.69
N ILE A 59 4.59 -0.31 -2.41
CA ILE A 59 3.29 -0.69 -1.89
C ILE A 59 2.33 0.45 -2.22
N VAL A 60 1.28 0.13 -2.97
CA VAL A 60 0.17 1.06 -3.22
C VAL A 60 -1.01 0.61 -2.38
N ILE A 61 -1.59 1.50 -1.60
CA ILE A 61 -2.84 1.31 -0.86
C ILE A 61 -3.79 2.42 -1.31
N GLU A 62 -4.85 2.08 -2.02
CA GLU A 62 -5.74 3.05 -2.66
C GLU A 62 -7.21 2.68 -2.47
N TRP A 63 -8.10 3.51 -3.03
CA TRP A 63 -9.55 3.43 -2.83
C TRP A 63 -9.95 3.50 -1.34
N LEU A 64 -9.16 4.23 -0.54
CA LEU A 64 -9.42 4.42 0.88
C LEU A 64 -10.49 5.49 1.12
N ASN A 65 -11.75 5.06 1.17
CA ASN A 65 -12.86 5.91 1.58
C ASN A 65 -12.92 6.03 3.12
N LEU A 66 -12.06 6.88 3.68
CA LEU A 66 -11.87 7.00 5.13
C LEU A 66 -13.04 7.69 5.86
N LYS A 67 -13.93 8.37 5.14
CA LYS A 67 -15.12 9.08 5.69
C LYS A 67 -14.78 10.00 6.88
N LEU A 68 -13.61 10.64 6.84
CA LEU A 68 -13.15 11.55 7.88
C LEU A 68 -13.95 12.86 7.86
N GLN A 69 -14.18 13.44 9.04
CA GLN A 69 -14.78 14.77 9.14
C GLN A 69 -13.85 15.84 8.54
N ASN A 70 -12.54 15.73 8.79
CA ASN A 70 -11.51 16.49 8.09
C ASN A 70 -10.66 15.51 7.27
N PRO A 71 -10.79 15.51 5.93
CA PRO A 71 -10.01 14.61 5.07
C PRO A 71 -8.50 14.77 5.17
N ASP A 72 -8.01 15.93 5.62
CA ASP A 72 -6.57 16.20 5.73
C ASP A 72 -5.93 15.66 7.03
N GLU A 73 -6.74 15.09 7.93
CA GLU A 73 -6.31 14.67 9.26
C GLU A 73 -6.31 13.14 9.39
N LEU A 74 -5.19 12.52 9.05
CA LEU A 74 -5.02 11.05 9.08
C LEU A 74 -4.58 10.51 10.45
N ASN A 75 -4.60 11.34 11.50
CA ASN A 75 -4.10 10.93 12.81
C ASN A 75 -4.98 9.86 13.49
N ASN A 76 -4.33 8.91 14.16
CA ASN A 76 -4.94 7.84 14.95
C ASN A 76 -5.89 6.94 14.15
N LEU A 77 -5.55 6.66 12.89
CA LEU A 77 -6.30 5.72 12.07
C LEU A 77 -5.73 4.31 12.20
N THR A 78 -6.63 3.33 12.26
CA THR A 78 -6.32 1.91 12.06
C THR A 78 -7.14 1.41 10.88
N ILE A 79 -6.46 0.90 9.86
CA ILE A 79 -7.06 0.45 8.61
C ILE A 79 -6.79 -1.05 8.44
N THR A 80 -7.79 -1.79 7.99
CA THR A 80 -7.68 -3.19 7.59
C THR A 80 -8.53 -3.43 6.35
N SER A 81 -8.16 -4.41 5.51
CA SER A 81 -8.98 -4.79 4.35
C SER A 81 -10.38 -5.28 4.75
N GLN A 82 -10.55 -5.82 5.96
CA GLN A 82 -11.85 -6.23 6.46
C GLN A 82 -12.76 -5.05 6.82
N ALA A 83 -12.20 -3.95 7.33
CA ALA A 83 -12.99 -2.78 7.76
C ALA A 83 -13.29 -1.83 6.59
N TYR A 84 -12.51 -1.89 5.51
CA TYR A 84 -12.64 -1.04 4.34
C TYR A 84 -12.76 -1.91 3.09
N GLU A 85 -13.98 -2.30 2.72
CA GLU A 85 -14.24 -3.24 1.61
C GLU A 85 -13.82 -2.70 0.24
N GLU A 86 -13.79 -1.38 0.07
CA GLU A 86 -13.37 -0.70 -1.16
C GLU A 86 -11.84 -0.61 -1.28
N LEU A 87 -11.10 -0.87 -0.20
CA LEU A 87 -9.63 -0.75 -0.17
C LEU A 87 -9.00 -1.78 -1.10
N GLU A 88 -8.11 -1.31 -1.96
CA GLU A 88 -7.16 -2.17 -2.67
C GLU A 88 -5.75 -1.86 -2.22
N ALA A 89 -4.95 -2.90 -2.03
CA ALA A 89 -3.53 -2.76 -1.80
C ALA A 89 -2.77 -3.74 -2.68
N SER A 90 -1.64 -3.33 -3.24
CA SER A 90 -0.83 -4.19 -4.10
C SER A 90 0.65 -3.82 -4.11
N VAL A 91 1.47 -4.74 -4.62
CA VAL A 91 2.88 -4.51 -4.98
C VAL A 91 3.14 -5.09 -6.37
N TYR A 92 3.80 -4.34 -7.24
CA TYR A 92 4.12 -4.80 -8.59
C TYR A 92 5.47 -5.52 -8.63
N ILE A 93 5.45 -6.84 -8.78
CA ILE A 93 6.65 -7.70 -8.86
C ILE A 93 6.34 -8.85 -9.82
N GLY A 94 7.30 -9.26 -10.63
CA GLY A 94 7.15 -10.41 -11.53
C GLY A 94 6.19 -10.12 -12.69
N GLY A 95 6.02 -8.86 -13.08
CA GLY A 95 5.11 -8.46 -14.15
C GLY A 95 3.62 -8.48 -13.78
N ALA A 96 3.29 -8.52 -12.50
CA ALA A 96 1.91 -8.60 -12.00
C ALA A 96 1.66 -7.66 -10.81
N HIS A 97 0.41 -7.22 -10.65
CA HIS A 97 -0.06 -6.54 -9.44
C HIS A 97 -0.43 -7.59 -8.40
N ASN A 98 0.47 -7.86 -7.47
CA ASN A 98 0.23 -8.84 -6.41
C ASN A 98 -0.59 -8.20 -5.31
N MET A 99 -1.79 -8.71 -5.08
CA MET A 99 -2.72 -8.16 -4.08
C MET A 99 -2.16 -8.31 -2.67
N CYS A 100 -2.38 -7.29 -1.85
CA CYS A 100 -2.01 -7.26 -0.46
C CYS A 100 -3.27 -7.24 0.41
N ASP A 101 -3.41 -8.22 1.29
CA ASP A 101 -4.37 -8.14 2.39
C ASP A 101 -3.75 -7.31 3.52
N VAL A 102 -4.32 -6.13 3.77
CA VAL A 102 -3.91 -5.23 4.85
C VAL A 102 -4.47 -5.76 6.16
N LYS A 103 -3.65 -6.55 6.87
CA LYS A 103 -3.99 -7.07 8.19
C LYS A 103 -4.10 -5.94 9.20
N ARG A 104 -3.21 -4.96 9.10
CA ARG A 104 -3.21 -3.75 9.93
C ARG A 104 -2.39 -2.65 9.27
N LEU A 105 -2.91 -1.44 9.27
CA LEU A 105 -2.17 -0.22 8.95
C LEU A 105 -2.52 0.85 9.99
N GLU A 106 -1.53 1.25 10.78
CA GLU A 106 -1.69 2.29 11.80
C GLU A 106 -1.05 3.59 11.31
N ILE A 107 -1.79 4.68 11.41
CA ILE A 107 -1.32 6.01 11.01
C ILE A 107 -1.37 6.92 12.25
N THR A 108 -0.21 7.45 12.63
CA THR A 108 -0.08 8.39 13.76
C THR A 108 0.62 9.64 13.28
N LYS A 109 0.04 10.81 13.55
CA LYS A 109 0.64 12.09 13.19
C LYS A 109 1.93 12.31 13.98
N LYS A 110 2.96 12.79 13.28
CA LYS A 110 4.18 13.32 13.88
C LYS A 110 4.06 14.85 13.91
N GLU A 111 4.91 15.53 13.15
CA GLU A 111 4.90 16.99 13.00
C GLU A 111 4.46 17.39 11.59
N ASN A 112 3.73 18.51 11.52
CA ASN A 112 3.17 19.03 10.27
C ASN A 112 2.32 17.98 9.55
N ASP A 113 2.58 17.78 8.26
CA ASP A 113 1.91 16.80 7.39
C ASP A 113 2.75 15.52 7.23
N ASN A 114 3.52 15.14 8.25
CA ASN A 114 4.21 13.86 8.29
C ASN A 114 3.54 12.92 9.30
N TYR A 115 3.36 11.68 8.87
CA TYR A 115 2.72 10.62 9.64
C TYR A 115 3.68 9.45 9.78
N LEU A 116 3.72 8.84 10.96
CA LEU A 116 4.30 7.51 11.16
C LEU A 116 3.27 6.49 10.71
N VAL A 117 3.68 5.59 9.83
CA VAL A 117 2.85 4.49 9.33
C VAL A 117 3.48 3.16 9.73
N LYS A 118 2.70 2.29 10.36
CA LYS A 118 3.09 0.91 10.67
C LYS A 118 2.14 -0.04 9.95
N GLY A 119 2.68 -0.96 9.16
CA GLY A 119 1.89 -1.87 8.35
C GLY A 119 2.25 -3.33 8.57
N GLU A 120 1.23 -4.17 8.53
CA GLU A 120 1.29 -5.62 8.50
C GLU A 120 0.48 -6.09 7.29
N LEU A 121 1.15 -6.61 6.27
CA LEU A 121 0.55 -7.06 5.01
C LEU A 121 0.72 -8.57 4.84
N LEU A 122 -0.24 -9.21 4.18
CA LEU A 122 -0.06 -10.51 3.54
C LEU A 122 -0.16 -10.32 2.03
N ILE A 123 0.94 -10.56 1.33
CA ILE A 123 1.06 -10.40 -0.12
C ILE A 123 0.73 -11.73 -0.80
N ASP A 124 -0.21 -11.70 -1.74
CA ASP A 124 -0.67 -12.84 -2.52
C ASP A 124 0.10 -12.97 -3.85
N PHE A 125 1.30 -13.55 -3.77
CA PHE A 125 2.10 -13.88 -4.95
C PHE A 125 1.62 -15.15 -5.66
N GLN A 126 0.86 -16.00 -4.98
CA GLN A 126 0.43 -17.30 -5.51
C GLN A 126 -0.62 -17.15 -6.62
N SER A 127 -1.58 -16.25 -6.44
CA SER A 127 -2.64 -16.01 -7.43
C SER A 127 -2.11 -15.60 -8.80
N GLU A 128 -1.00 -14.86 -8.84
CA GLU A 128 -0.34 -14.39 -10.06
C GLU A 128 0.77 -15.33 -10.56
N GLY A 129 1.04 -16.44 -9.87
CA GLY A 129 2.10 -17.35 -10.28
C GLY A 129 3.53 -16.80 -10.06
N VAL A 130 3.69 -15.80 -9.19
CA VAL A 130 4.96 -15.11 -8.94
C VAL A 130 5.80 -15.83 -7.87
N GLY A 131 5.19 -16.29 -6.78
CA GLY A 131 5.89 -16.91 -5.65
C GLY A 131 4.95 -17.48 -4.59
N GLU A 132 5.50 -17.89 -3.44
CA GLU A 132 4.68 -18.19 -2.25
C GLU A 132 4.19 -16.89 -1.58
N ASN A 133 3.02 -16.94 -0.93
CA ASN A 133 2.48 -15.77 -0.21
C ASN A 133 3.38 -15.38 0.96
N GLU A 134 3.57 -14.07 1.15
CA GLU A 134 4.51 -13.55 2.13
C GLU A 134 3.90 -12.51 3.05
N ALA A 135 4.24 -12.58 4.33
CA ALA A 135 3.99 -11.47 5.24
C ALA A 135 5.07 -10.39 5.05
N PHE A 136 4.66 -9.13 5.03
CA PHE A 136 5.56 -7.98 5.01
C PHE A 136 5.15 -6.99 6.08
N ASN A 137 6.02 -6.80 7.07
CA ASN A 137 5.83 -5.86 8.16
C ASN A 137 6.80 -4.70 8.00
N PHE A 138 6.30 -3.49 8.19
CA PHE A 138 7.08 -2.28 8.02
C PHE A 138 6.67 -1.18 8.98
N GLN A 139 7.60 -0.24 9.15
CA GLN A 139 7.36 1.05 9.77
C GLN A 139 8.09 2.10 8.94
N THR A 140 7.39 3.13 8.48
CA THR A 140 7.97 4.22 7.70
C THR A 140 7.29 5.55 8.01
N GLU A 141 7.81 6.63 7.44
CA GLU A 141 7.15 7.92 7.42
C GLU A 141 6.42 8.12 6.09
N VAL A 142 5.28 8.77 6.16
CA VAL A 142 4.52 9.19 4.98
C VAL A 142 4.26 10.68 5.08
N ASN A 143 4.57 11.42 4.02
CA ASN A 143 4.20 12.82 3.91
C ASN A 143 2.86 12.95 3.19
N TYR A 144 1.91 13.64 3.82
CA TYR A 144 0.63 13.96 3.22
C TYR A 144 0.76 15.18 2.31
N GLN A 145 0.40 15.01 1.05
CA GLN A 145 0.35 16.09 0.06
C GLN A 145 -1.03 16.73 0.11
N LYS A 146 -1.02 18.02 0.44
CA LYS A 146 -2.23 18.85 0.40
C LYS A 146 -2.32 19.50 -0.98
N ASP A 147 -3.52 19.46 -1.54
CA ASP A 147 -3.91 20.25 -2.71
C ASP A 147 -3.92 21.76 -2.41
#